data_AF-A0A957X5V0-F1
#
_entry.id   AF-A0A957X5V0-F1
#
_cell.length_a   1.000
_cell.length_b   1.000
_cell.length_c   1.000
_cell.angle_alpha   90.00
_cell.angle_beta   90.00
_cell.angle_gamma   90.00
#
_symmetry.space_group_name_H-M   'P 1'
#
loop_
_entity.id
_entity.type
_entity.pdbx_description
1 polymer ?
#
loop_
_entity_poly.entity_id
_entity_poly.type
_entity_poly.pdbx_seq_one_letter_code
_entity_poly.pdbx_strand_id
1 'polypeptide(L)' 'ASDPTMWRDIFLNNKEAVLEMLGRFSEDLSALQRAIRWGDGDMLFNLFTRSREIRRGIIAAGQDTEAADFGRGARQTQ' A
#
# COMPACT_ATOMS: atom_id res chain seq x y z
N ALA A 1 10.16 -10.62 -11.00
CA ALA A 1 9.30 -10.86 -9.82
C ALA A 1 10.18 -11.39 -8.70
N SER A 2 9.92 -11.01 -7.45
CA SER A 2 10.72 -11.44 -6.29
C SER A 2 10.63 -12.95 -6.05
N ASP A 3 11.60 -13.50 -5.29
CA ASP A 3 11.67 -14.93 -4.97
C ASP A 3 10.51 -15.40 -4.06
N PRO A 4 9.85 -16.54 -4.38
CA PRO A 4 8.72 -17.03 -3.60
C PRO A 4 9.11 -17.60 -2.21
N THR A 5 10.33 -18.14 -2.07
CA THR A 5 10.84 -18.65 -0.78
C THR A 5 11.02 -17.50 0.20
N MET A 6 11.62 -16.40 -0.27
CA MET A 6 11.77 -15.17 0.50
C MET A 6 10.43 -14.66 1.04
N TRP A 7 9.40 -14.60 0.19
CA TRP A 7 8.07 -14.13 0.62
C TRP A 7 7.39 -15.08 1.61
N ARG A 8 7.45 -16.40 1.39
CA ARG A 8 6.94 -17.38 2.35
C ARG A 8 7.55 -17.16 3.73
N ASP A 9 8.86 -17.01 3.79
CA ASP A 9 9.57 -16.91 5.06
C ASP A 9 9.29 -15.57 5.75
N ILE A 10 9.17 -14.46 5.01
CA ILE A 10 8.72 -13.17 5.56
C ILE A 10 7.33 -13.31 6.21
N PHE A 11 6.37 -13.93 5.51
CA PHE A 11 5.00 -14.06 6.02
C PHE A 11 4.91 -15.00 7.23
N LEU A 12 5.69 -16.09 7.26
CA LEU A 12 5.72 -17.00 8.40
C LEU A 12 6.38 -16.38 9.64
N ASN A 13 7.44 -15.59 9.46
CA ASN A 13 8.17 -14.97 10.57
C ASN A 13 7.53 -13.66 11.06
N ASN A 14 6.70 -12.99 10.26
CA ASN A 14 5.99 -11.76 10.65
C ASN A 14 4.46 -11.94 10.71
N LYS A 15 4.01 -13.16 11.00
CA LYS A 15 2.62 -13.60 10.89
C LYS A 15 1.62 -12.68 11.58
N GLU A 16 1.87 -12.32 12.83
CA GLU A 16 0.89 -11.57 13.64
C GLU A 16 0.64 -10.17 13.08
N ALA A 17 1.70 -9.43 12.76
CA ALA A 17 1.58 -8.09 12.17
C ALA A 17 0.92 -8.14 10.78
N VAL A 18 1.22 -9.18 9.99
CA VAL A 18 0.57 -9.37 8.68
C VAL A 18 -0.93 -9.65 8.85
N LEU A 19 -1.31 -10.53 9.77
CA LEU A 19 -2.72 -10.84 10.03
C LEU A 19 -3.49 -9.62 10.55
N GLU A 20 -2.88 -8.82 11.43
CA GLU A 20 -3.46 -7.56 11.89
C GLU A 20 -3.76 -6.62 10.72
N MET A 21 -2.77 -6.41 9.84
CA MET A 21 -2.92 -5.51 8.70
C MET A 21 -3.91 -6.04 7.66
N LEU A 22 -3.96 -7.36 7.43
CA LEU A 22 -4.98 -7.98 6.56
C LEU A 22 -6.40 -7.83 7.12
N GLY A 23 -6.56 -7.90 8.45
CA GLY A 23 -7.83 -7.64 9.12
C GLY A 23 -8.31 -6.21 8.87
N ARG A 24 -7.45 -5.22 9.15
CA ARG A 24 -7.75 -3.79 8.91
C ARG A 24 -8.08 -3.52 7.45
N PHE A 25 -7.31 -4.08 6.52
CA PHE A 25 -7.58 -3.93 5.10
C PHE A 25 -8.95 -4.50 4.70
N SER A 26 -9.34 -5.64 5.27
CA SER A 26 -10.66 -6.24 5.00
C SER A 26 -11.82 -5.38 5.55
N GLU A 27 -11.62 -4.76 6.71
CA GLU A 27 -12.57 -3.80 7.28
C GLU A 27 -12.70 -2.54 6.41
N ASP A 28 -11.58 -1.97 5.96
CA ASP A 28 -11.54 -0.80 5.09
C ASP A 28 -12.25 -1.08 3.75
N LEU A 29 -12.02 -2.26 3.14
CA LEU A 29 -12.73 -2.67 1.93
C LEU A 29 -14.24 -2.82 2.15
N SER A 30 -14.63 -3.38 3.29
CA SER A 30 -16.04 -3.53 3.65
C SER A 30 -16.72 -2.16 3.82
N ALA A 31 -16.02 -1.20 4.43
CA ALA A 31 -16.49 0.17 4.58
C ALA A 31 -16.62 0.88 3.22
N LEU A 32 -15.61 0.77 2.36
CA LEU A 32 -15.64 1.32 1.00
C LEU A 32 -16.79 0.73 0.17
N GLN A 33 -17.02 -0.59 0.25
CA GLN A 33 -18.13 -1.24 -0.45
C GLN A 33 -19.50 -0.69 0.01
N ARG A 34 -19.68 -0.42 1.31
CA ARG A 34 -20.92 0.18 1.83
C ARG A 34 -21.11 1.61 1.31
N ALA A 35 -20.05 2.42 1.33
CA ALA A 35 -20.08 3.79 0.81
C ALA A 35 -20.56 3.82 -0.65
N ILE A 36 -20.01 2.94 -1.49
CA ILE A 36 -20.42 2.80 -2.88
C ILE A 36 -21.89 2.36 -2.98
N ARG A 37 -22.28 1.32 -2.22
CA ARG A 37 -23.63 0.75 -2.27
C ARG A 37 -24.72 1.76 -1.91
N TRP A 38 -24.43 2.68 -1.00
CA TRP A 38 -25.38 3.68 -0.52
C TRP A 38 -25.18 5.06 -1.15
N GLY A 39 -24.22 5.20 -2.08
CA GLY A 39 -23.96 6.48 -2.74
C GLY A 39 -23.42 7.56 -1.79
N ASP A 40 -22.65 7.17 -0.77
CA ASP A 40 -22.03 8.10 0.18
C ASP A 40 -20.85 8.83 -0.47
N GLY A 41 -21.17 9.89 -1.22
CA GLY A 41 -20.19 10.68 -1.97
C GLY A 41 -19.17 11.39 -1.09
N ASP A 42 -19.58 11.84 0.10
CA ASP A 42 -18.69 12.57 1.02
C ASP A 42 -17.63 11.65 1.60
N MET A 43 -18.01 10.43 2.03
CA MET A 43 -17.05 9.43 2.49
C MET A 43 -16.03 9.08 1.39
N LEU A 44 -16.51 8.87 0.16
CA LEU A 44 -15.65 8.56 -0.99
C LEU A 44 -14.68 9.71 -1.30
N PHE A 45 -15.19 10.95 -1.35
CA PHE A 45 -14.38 12.13 -1.60
C PHE A 45 -13.28 12.30 -0.55
N ASN A 46 -13.63 12.14 0.74
CA ASN A 46 -12.68 12.25 1.84
C ASN A 46 -11.60 11.15 1.78
N LEU A 47 -11.99 9.90 1.50
CA LEU A 47 -11.07 8.78 1.36
C LEU A 47 -10.04 9.02 0.25
N PHE A 48 -10.48 9.47 -0.93
CA PHE A 48 -9.60 9.74 -2.06
C PHE A 48 -8.71 10.96 -1.84
N THR A 49 -9.23 12.01 -1.18
CA THR A 49 -8.46 13.19 -0.81
C THR A 49 -7.31 12.81 0.12
N ARG A 50 -7.61 12.06 1.19
CA ARG A 50 -6.59 11.57 2.13
C ARG A 50 -5.54 10.68 1.46
N SER A 51 -5.98 9.77 0.58
CA SER A 51 -5.07 8.89 -0.18
C SER A 51 -4.09 9.72 -1.05
N ARG A 52 -4.58 10.79 -1.68
CA ARG A 52 -3.77 11.70 -2.49
C ARG A 52 -2.75 12.48 -1.65
N GLU A 53 -3.13 12.93 -0.45
CA GLU A 53 -2.23 13.64 0.46
C GLU A 53 -1.06 12.76 0.90
N ILE A 54 -1.32 11.50 1.27
CA ILE A 54 -0.28 10.54 1.62
C ILE A 54 0.70 10.36 0.45
N ARG A 55 0.19 10.19 -0.77
CA ARG A 55 1.02 10.05 -1.98
C ARG A 55 1.89 11.30 -2.21
N ARG A 56 1.35 12.49 -2.03
CA ARG A 56 2.11 13.74 -2.13
C ARG A 56 3.21 13.83 -1.07
N GLY A 57 2.94 13.35 0.15
CA GLY A 57 3.95 13.26 1.21
C GLY A 57 5.14 12.37 0.83
N ILE A 58 4.88 11.20 0.23
CA ILE A 58 5.93 10.28 -0.26
C ILE A 58 6.82 10.96 -1.32
N ILE A 59 6.21 11.66 -2.28
CA ILE A 59 6.92 12.39 -3.33
C ILE A 59 7.75 13.52 -2.73
N ALA A 60 7.17 14.31 -1.82
CA ALA A 60 7.86 15.41 -1.16
C ALA A 60 9.06 14.93 -0.32
N ALA A 61 8.97 13.73 0.27
CA ALA A 61 10.07 13.08 0.98
C ALA A 61 11.14 12.47 0.05
N GLY A 62 10.97 12.55 -1.28
CA GLY A 62 11.88 11.94 -2.26
C GLY A 62 11.92 10.42 -2.19
N GLN A 63 10.89 9.78 -1.63
CA GLN A 63 10.79 8.31 -1.50
C GLN A 63 10.04 7.67 -2.69
N ASP A 64 9.77 8.46 -3.73
CA ASP A 64 9.20 7.97 -4.97
C ASP A 64 10.30 7.57 -5.96
N THR A 65 10.03 6.57 -6.80
CA THR A 65 10.96 6.13 -7.84
C THR A 65 10.20 5.63 -9.07
N GLU A 66 10.59 6.13 -10.24
CA GLU A 66 10.05 5.68 -11.53
C GLU A 66 10.73 4.38 -12.02
N ALA A 67 11.86 4.01 -11.41
CA ALA A 67 12.65 2.86 -11.81
C ALA A 67 12.04 1.54 -11.30
N ALA A 68 12.11 0.51 -12.13
CA ALA A 68 11.76 -0.85 -11.74
C ALA A 68 12.59 -1.34 -10.54
N ASP A 69 12.04 -2.28 -9.78
CA ASP A 69 12.65 -2.83 -8.55
C ASP A 69 13.08 -1.76 -7.53
N PHE A 70 12.28 -0.69 -7.45
CA PHE A 70 12.53 0.44 -6.55
C PHE A 70 13.90 1.10 -6.76
N GLY A 71 14.46 1.03 -7.97
CA GLY A 71 15.79 1.57 -8.30
C GLY A 71 16.98 0.74 -7.78
N ARG A 72 16.77 -0.42 -7.16
CA ARG A 72 17.85 -1.25 -6.58
C ARG A 72 18.79 -1.88 -7.61
N GLY A 73 18.34 -2.06 -8.85
CA GLY A 73 19.10 -2.69 -9.93
C GLY A 73 20.03 -1.75 -10.73
N ALA A 74 20.04 -0.45 -10.44
CA ALA A 74 20.92 0.49 -11.14
C ALA A 74 22.38 0.21 -10.73
N ARG A 75 23.16 -0.35 -11.66
CA ARG A 75 24.59 -0.61 -11.47
C ARG A 75 25.28 0.73 -11.17
N GLN A 76 25.75 0.93 -9.94
CA GLN A 76 26.56 2.09 -9.57
C GLN A 76 27.75 2.13 -10.52
N THR A 77 27.77 3.11 -11.41
CA THR A 77 28.90 3.34 -12.30
C THR A 77 29.96 4.00 -11.41
N GLN A 78 31.09 3.31 -11.23
CA GLN A 78 32.28 3.88 -10.58
C GLN A 78 32.84 5.01 -11.44
#